data_AF-A0A8S1CVI2-F1
#
_entry.id   AF-A0A8S1CVI2-F1
#
_cell.length_a   1.000
_cell.length_b   1.000
_cell.length_c   1.000
_cell.angle_alpha   90.00
_cell.angle_beta   90.00
_cell.angle_gamma   90.00
#
_symmetry.space_group_name_H-M   'P 1'
#
loop_
_entity.id
_entity.type
_entity.pdbx_description
1 polymer ?
#
loop_
_entity_poly.entity_id
_entity_poly.type
_entity_poly.pdbx_seq_one_letter_code
_entity_poly.pdbx_strand_id
1 'polypeptide(L)'
;MEIVPGGEVLLSNFEVLQILKESQSFSGGKHGKDPLATIRYETLEYFKRSPCNVQNEECIKNLVHALKPYKLTNKEFLSILNARPTAPADLAPLLNESEDHMTDENMADIVQLISEILPAPK
;
A
#
# COMPACT_ATOMS: atom_id res chain seq x y z
N MET A 1 -13.92 2.05 27.36
CA MET A 1 -13.46 2.69 26.11
C MET A 1 -14.50 2.32 25.07
N GLU A 2 -15.36 3.25 24.70
CA GLU A 2 -16.36 3.00 23.67
C GLU A 2 -15.80 3.51 22.35
N ILE A 3 -15.83 2.65 21.33
CA ILE A 3 -15.37 3.01 20.00
C ILE A 3 -16.47 3.86 19.39
N VAL A 4 -16.24 5.18 19.33
CA VAL A 4 -17.08 6.07 18.53
C VAL A 4 -16.76 5.77 17.07
N PRO A 5 -17.76 5.52 16.21
CA PRO A 5 -17.52 5.34 14.78
C PRO A 5 -17.05 6.67 14.17
N GLY A 6 -15.74 6.89 14.22
CA GLY A 6 -15.05 7.87 13.39
C GLY A 6 -14.94 7.29 11.98
N GLY A 7 -15.11 8.12 10.96
CA GLY A 7 -15.08 7.67 9.56
C GLY A 7 -13.88 6.77 9.28
N GLU A 8 -14.15 5.59 8.71
CA GLU A 8 -13.13 4.62 8.37
C GLU A 8 -12.25 5.18 7.24
N VAL A 9 -11.01 5.53 7.57
CA VAL A 9 -10.03 5.99 6.58
C VAL A 9 -9.13 4.82 6.22
N LEU A 10 -9.00 4.56 4.91
CA LEU A 10 -8.06 3.60 4.37
C LEU A 10 -6.68 4.24 4.29
N LEU A 11 -5.67 3.57 4.84
CA LEU A 11 -4.27 4.00 4.81
C LEU A 11 -3.43 2.95 4.07
N SER A 12 -2.58 3.42 3.17
CA SER A 12 -1.62 2.57 2.44
C SER A 12 -0.42 2.22 3.31
N ASN A 13 0.24 1.10 2.99
CA ASN A 13 1.48 0.69 3.66
C ASN A 13 2.56 1.79 3.59
N PHE A 14 2.57 2.57 2.50
CA PHE A 14 3.45 3.72 2.35
C PHE A 14 3.14 4.84 3.36
N GLU A 15 1.86 5.24 3.49
CA GLU A 15 1.46 6.28 4.45
C GLU A 15 1.73 5.85 5.90
N VAL A 16 1.43 4.58 6.24
CA VAL A 16 1.75 4.04 7.57
C VAL A 16 3.26 4.08 7.83
N LEU A 17 4.08 3.73 6.83
CA LEU A 17 5.54 3.82 6.95
C LEU A 17 6.01 5.27 7.18
N GLN A 18 5.43 6.26 6.48
CA GLN A 18 5.75 7.67 6.69
C GLN A 18 5.37 8.13 8.11
N ILE A 19 4.18 7.79 8.59
CA ILE A 19 3.70 8.11 9.95
C ILE A 19 4.63 7.50 11.01
N LEU A 20 5.06 6.24 10.81
CA LEU A 20 5.98 5.57 11.73
C LEU A 20 7.38 6.21 11.75
N LYS A 21 7.87 6.71 10.61
CA LYS A 21 9.13 7.46 10.51
C LYS A 21 9.03 8.84 11.16
N GLU A 22 7.96 9.57 10.89
CA GLU A 22 7.75 10.91 11.47
C GLU A 22 7.68 10.86 13.00
N SER A 23 6.91 9.91 13.53
CA SER A 23 6.82 9.68 14.98
C SER A 23 8.15 9.23 15.62
N GLN A 24 9.19 8.83 14.88
CA GLN A 24 10.51 8.48 15.48
C GLN A 24 11.27 9.76 15.81
N SER A 25 11.15 10.76 14.95
CA SER A 25 11.76 12.08 15.09
C SER A 25 11.27 12.80 16.37
N PHE A 26 10.03 12.56 16.78
CA PHE A 26 9.44 13.16 18.00
C PHE A 26 9.85 12.47 19.31
N SER A 27 10.28 11.20 19.28
CA SER A 27 10.61 10.42 20.49
C SER A 27 12.06 10.54 20.96
N GLY A 28 12.91 11.32 20.27
CA GLY A 28 14.35 11.43 20.52
C GLY A 28 14.80 11.98 21.89
N GLY A 29 13.89 12.20 22.84
CA GLY A 29 14.21 12.84 24.13
C GLY A 29 13.74 12.12 25.41
N LYS A 30 13.06 10.97 25.35
CA LYS A 30 12.57 10.30 26.57
C LYS A 30 13.09 8.88 26.69
N HIS A 31 14.15 8.72 27.50
CA HIS A 31 14.70 7.45 27.99
C HIS A 31 13.74 6.71 28.94
N GLY A 32 12.50 6.50 28.53
CA GLY A 32 11.56 5.59 29.18
C GLY A 32 11.34 4.36 28.29
N LYS A 33 11.05 3.21 28.89
CA LYS A 33 10.64 2.01 28.15
C LYS A 33 9.41 2.35 27.31
N ASP A 34 9.58 2.56 26.01
CA ASP A 34 8.47 2.74 25.08
C ASP A 34 7.73 1.40 24.97
N PRO A 35 6.49 1.28 25.49
CA PRO A 35 5.75 0.02 25.48
C PRO A 35 5.39 -0.43 24.06
N LEU A 36 5.50 0.45 23.06
CA LEU A 36 5.21 0.18 21.65
C LEU A 36 6.48 -0.09 20.83
N ALA A 37 7.67 -0.05 21.45
CA ALA A 37 8.95 -0.20 20.75
C ALA A 37 9.03 -1.50 19.93
N THR A 38 8.57 -2.62 20.50
CA THR A 38 8.61 -3.93 19.82
C THR A 38 7.69 -3.96 18.60
N ILE A 39 6.41 -3.59 18.77
CA ILE A 39 5.43 -3.56 17.68
C ILE A 39 5.91 -2.63 16.57
N ARG A 40 6.46 -1.46 16.93
CA ARG A 40 7.01 -0.51 15.99
C ARG A 40 8.19 -1.09 15.21
N TYR A 41 9.13 -1.73 15.90
CA TYR A 41 10.28 -2.35 15.28
C TYR A 41 9.86 -3.47 14.31
N GLU A 42 8.98 -4.37 14.74
CA GLU A 42 8.47 -5.45 13.89
C GLU A 42 7.70 -4.92 12.68
N THR A 43 6.90 -3.87 12.86
CA THR A 43 6.16 -3.23 11.77
C THR A 43 7.09 -2.56 10.75
N LEU A 44 8.14 -1.89 11.21
CA LEU A 44 9.16 -1.32 10.32
C LEU A 44 9.96 -2.40 9.59
N GLU A 45 10.30 -3.49 10.27
CA GLU A 45 10.95 -4.66 9.66
C GLU A 45 10.06 -5.31 8.59
N TYR A 46 8.76 -5.40 8.82
CA TYR A 46 7.79 -5.85 7.82
C TYR A 46 7.79 -4.93 6.60
N PHE A 47 7.69 -3.62 6.79
CA PHE A 47 7.66 -2.67 5.67
C PHE A 47 8.96 -2.61 4.89
N LYS A 48 10.12 -2.87 5.51
CA LYS A 48 11.40 -3.00 4.78
C LYS A 48 11.39 -4.14 3.77
N ARG A 49 10.67 -5.23 4.06
CA ARG A 49 10.52 -6.40 3.18
C ARG A 49 9.37 -6.24 2.19
N SER A 50 8.51 -5.25 2.39
CA SER A 50 7.35 -4.95 1.54
C SER A 50 7.76 -4.01 0.38
N PRO A 51 7.08 -4.08 -0.78
CA PRO A 51 7.33 -3.19 -1.90
C PRO A 51 7.17 -1.70 -1.57
N CYS A 52 6.51 -1.33 -0.47
CA CYS A 52 6.34 0.06 -0.05
C CYS A 52 7.64 0.79 0.31
N ASN A 53 8.73 0.07 0.60
CA ASN A 53 10.02 0.69 0.94
C ASN A 53 10.69 1.40 -0.26
N VAL A 54 10.40 0.95 -1.49
CA VAL A 54 10.98 1.53 -2.71
C VAL A 54 10.03 2.48 -3.44
N GLN A 55 8.77 2.56 -2.99
CA GLN A 55 7.75 3.43 -3.57
C GLN A 55 7.99 4.90 -3.20
N ASN A 56 7.71 5.80 -4.15
CA ASN A 56 7.72 7.25 -3.95
C ASN A 56 6.32 7.83 -4.16
N GLU A 57 6.04 8.99 -3.57
CA GLU A 57 4.75 9.67 -3.71
C GLU A 57 4.40 9.95 -5.18
N GLU A 58 5.39 10.31 -6.00
CA GLU A 58 5.22 10.52 -7.45
C GLU A 58 4.79 9.25 -8.18
N CYS A 59 5.42 8.11 -7.87
CA CYS A 59 5.04 6.81 -8.45
C CYS A 59 3.60 6.43 -8.08
N ILE A 60 3.20 6.68 -6.82
CA ILE A 60 1.83 6.40 -6.35
C ILE A 60 0.83 7.27 -7.10
N LYS A 61 1.09 8.58 -7.21
CA LYS A 61 0.24 9.50 -7.99
C LYS A 61 0.11 9.07 -9.45
N ASN A 62 1.23 8.70 -10.08
CA ASN A 62 1.23 8.21 -11.46
C ASN A 62 0.41 6.92 -11.61
N LEU A 63 0.52 5.99 -10.64
CA LEU A 63 -0.26 4.76 -10.64
C LEU A 63 -1.76 5.04 -10.47
N VAL A 64 -2.16 5.98 -9.59
CA VAL A 64 -3.56 6.42 -9.46
C VAL A 64 -4.10 6.92 -10.79
N HIS A 65 -3.32 7.74 -11.51
CA HIS A 65 -3.71 8.27 -12.81
C HIS A 65 -3.82 7.18 -13.88
N ALA A 66 -2.87 6.24 -13.91
CA ALA A 66 -2.84 5.12 -14.84
C ALA A 66 -3.97 4.11 -14.59
N LEU A 67 -4.38 3.92 -13.33
CA LEU A 67 -5.44 2.97 -12.95
C LEU A 67 -6.87 3.56 -12.99
N LYS A 68 -7.00 4.88 -13.12
CA LYS A 68 -8.28 5.59 -13.27
C LYS A 68 -9.22 5.03 -14.36
N PRO A 69 -8.77 4.66 -15.58
CA PRO A 69 -9.64 4.09 -16.60
C PRO A 69 -10.25 2.73 -16.22
N TYR A 70 -9.62 1.98 -15.32
CA TYR A 70 -10.05 0.66 -14.88
C TYR A 70 -11.13 0.69 -13.80
N LYS A 71 -11.57 1.89 -13.36
CA LYS A 71 -12.67 2.09 -12.39
C LYS A 71 -12.56 1.27 -11.09
N LEU A 72 -11.33 0.98 -10.66
CA LEU A 72 -11.07 0.26 -9.42
C LEU A 72 -11.65 0.99 -8.21
N THR A 73 -12.19 0.24 -7.26
CA THR A 73 -12.57 0.78 -5.96
C THR A 73 -11.33 1.19 -5.16
N ASN A 74 -11.50 2.09 -4.20
CA ASN A 74 -10.40 2.53 -3.32
C ASN A 74 -9.73 1.35 -2.59
N LYS A 75 -10.49 0.29 -2.27
CA LYS A 75 -9.97 -0.92 -1.60
C LYS A 75 -9.09 -1.73 -2.54
N GLU A 76 -9.52 -1.94 -3.78
CA GLU A 76 -8.75 -2.68 -4.78
C GLU A 76 -7.47 -1.94 -5.15
N PHE A 77 -7.57 -0.62 -5.36
CA PHE A 77 -6.40 0.21 -5.58
C PHE A 77 -5.39 0.08 -4.42
N LEU A 78 -5.87 0.14 -3.18
CA LEU A 78 -5.02 -0.01 -2.00
C LEU A 78 -4.37 -1.39 -1.93
N SER A 79 -5.13 -2.45 -2.22
CA SER A 79 -4.64 -3.82 -2.27
C SER A 79 -3.55 -4.00 -3.32
N ILE A 80 -3.75 -3.46 -4.52
CA ILE A 80 -2.76 -3.48 -5.60
C ILE A 80 -1.49 -2.71 -5.20
N LEU A 81 -1.65 -1.53 -4.62
CA LEU A 81 -0.52 -0.71 -4.19
C LEU A 81 0.33 -1.41 -3.12
N ASN A 82 -0.33 -2.09 -2.19
CA ASN A 82 0.32 -2.78 -1.07
C ASN A 82 0.95 -4.13 -1.46
N ALA A 83 0.26 -4.92 -2.28
CA ALA A 83 0.69 -6.26 -2.67
C ALA A 83 1.66 -6.23 -3.86
N ARG A 84 1.49 -5.26 -4.77
CA ARG A 84 2.23 -5.12 -6.02
C ARG A 84 2.24 -6.44 -6.82
N PRO A 85 1.11 -6.84 -7.43
CA PRO A 85 1.03 -8.06 -8.20
C PRO A 85 2.01 -8.04 -9.37
N THR A 86 2.75 -9.14 -9.53
CA THR A 86 3.72 -9.34 -10.62
C THR A 86 3.17 -10.19 -11.76
N ALA A 87 2.05 -10.88 -11.52
CA ALA A 87 1.36 -11.68 -12.50
C ALA A 87 -0.17 -11.45 -12.42
N PRO A 88 -0.91 -11.66 -13.52
CA PRO A 88 -2.38 -11.58 -13.50
C PRO A 88 -3.03 -12.52 -12.48
N ALA A 89 -2.42 -13.68 -12.25
CA ALA A 89 -2.86 -14.65 -11.24
C ALA A 89 -2.79 -14.11 -9.80
N ASP A 90 -1.84 -13.21 -9.52
CA ASP A 90 -1.72 -12.54 -8.21
C ASP A 90 -2.69 -11.36 -8.09
N LEU A 91 -3.09 -10.76 -9.22
CA LEU A 91 -4.00 -9.64 -9.27
C LEU A 91 -5.46 -10.10 -9.09
N ALA A 92 -5.86 -11.22 -9.69
CA ALA A 92 -7.21 -11.77 -9.60
C ALA A 92 -7.80 -11.84 -8.17
N PRO A 93 -7.08 -12.36 -7.14
CA PRO A 93 -7.62 -12.41 -5.78
C PRO A 93 -7.68 -11.05 -5.06
N LEU A 94 -7.05 -10.00 -5.60
CA LEU A 94 -7.08 -8.65 -5.03
C LEU A 94 -8.27 -7.83 -5.53
N LEU A 95 -8.87 -8.26 -6.63
CA LEU A 95 -10.00 -7.64 -7.29
C LEU A 95 -11.27 -8.36 -6.83
N ASN A 96 -12.32 -7.60 -6.54
CA ASN A 96 -13.62 -8.22 -6.27
C ASN A 96 -14.17 -8.67 -7.64
N GLU A 97 -14.55 -9.95 -7.81
CA GLU A 97 -15.04 -10.56 -9.07
C GLU A 97 -16.38 -9.98 -9.58
N SER A 98 -16.68 -8.72 -9.26
CA SER A 98 -18.03 -8.15 -9.30
C SER A 98 -18.33 -7.32 -10.55
N GLU A 99 -17.39 -7.11 -11.47
CA GLU A 99 -17.68 -6.32 -12.67
C GLU A 99 -17.12 -6.94 -13.96
N ASP A 100 -18.03 -7.18 -14.90
CA ASP A 100 -17.92 -7.72 -16.27
C ASP A 100 -16.84 -7.05 -17.17
N HIS A 101 -16.06 -6.11 -16.64
CA HIS A 101 -15.09 -5.30 -17.38
C HIS A 101 -13.61 -5.61 -17.06
N MET A 102 -13.33 -6.54 -16.16
CA MET A 102 -11.96 -7.04 -15.91
C MET A 102 -11.68 -8.28 -16.76
N THR A 103 -11.30 -8.06 -18.01
CA THR A 103 -10.79 -9.11 -18.89
C THR A 103 -9.34 -9.48 -18.55
N ASP A 104 -8.90 -10.68 -18.92
CA ASP A 104 -7.49 -11.09 -18.81
C ASP A 104 -6.52 -10.09 -19.46
N GLU A 105 -6.93 -9.45 -20.56
CA GLU A 105 -6.14 -8.40 -21.24
C GLU A 105 -5.97 -7.16 -20.36
N ASN A 106 -7.04 -6.70 -19.70
CA ASN A 106 -6.98 -5.56 -18.78
C ASN A 106 -6.12 -5.89 -17.54
N MET A 107 -6.19 -7.13 -17.04
CA MET A 107 -5.34 -7.56 -15.93
C MET A 107 -3.86 -7.58 -16.34
N ALA A 108 -3.54 -8.06 -17.54
CA ALA A 108 -2.18 -8.05 -18.07
C ALA A 108 -1.65 -6.61 -18.22
N ASP A 109 -2.46 -5.69 -18.75
CA ASP A 109 -2.10 -4.28 -18.88
C ASP A 109 -1.85 -3.62 -17.51
N ILE A 110 -2.72 -3.87 -16.53
CA ILE A 110 -2.54 -3.37 -15.16
C ILE A 110 -1.22 -3.87 -14.56
N VAL A 111 -0.90 -5.17 -14.67
CA VAL A 111 0.36 -5.74 -14.17
C VAL A 111 1.57 -5.13 -14.87
N GLN A 112 1.45 -4.85 -16.16
CA GLN A 112 2.50 -4.18 -16.92
C GLN A 112 2.69 -2.73 -16.43
N LEU A 113 1.62 -1.94 -16.30
CA LEU A 113 1.66 -0.58 -15.78
C LEU A 113 2.27 -0.51 -14.37
N ILE A 114 1.90 -1.45 -13.49
CA ILE A 114 2.49 -1.58 -12.14
C ILE A 114 4.00 -1.81 -12.23
N SER A 115 4.43 -2.67 -13.15
CA SER A 115 5.85 -3.00 -13.33
C SER A 115 6.66 -1.85 -13.92
N GLU A 116 6.05 -1.02 -14.76
CA GLU A 116 6.69 0.16 -15.36
C GLU A 116 6.77 1.35 -14.38
N ILE A 117 5.71 1.56 -13.58
CA ILE A 117 5.60 2.74 -12.70
C ILE A 117 6.26 2.49 -11.33
N LEU A 118 6.12 1.28 -10.77
CA LEU A 118 6.65 0.96 -9.46
C LEU A 118 8.06 0.36 -9.58
N PRO A 119 9.08 0.92 -8.90
CA PRO A 119 10.45 0.42 -8.99
C PRO A 119 10.58 -0.94 -8.32
N ALA A 120 11.23 -1.92 -8.94
CA ALA A 120 11.39 -3.28 -8.40
C ALA A 120 11.91 -3.28 -6.94
N PRO A 121 11.35 -4.13 -6.05
CA PRO A 121 11.92 -4.28 -4.72
C PRO A 121 13.32 -4.87 -4.86
N LYS A 122 14.30 -4.32 -4.12
CA LYS A 122 15.68 -4.80 -4.07
C LYS A 122 15.84 -5.98 -3.13
#